data_AF-A0A091EK83-F1
#
_entry.id   AF-A0A091EK83-F1
#
_cell.length_a   1.000
_cell.length_b   1.000
_cell.length_c   1.000
_cell.angle_alpha   90.00
_cell.angle_beta   90.00
_cell.angle_gamma   90.00
#
_symmetry.space_group_name_H-M   'P 1'
#
loop_
_entity.id
_entity.type
_entity.pdbx_description
1 polymer ?
#
loop_
_entity_poly.entity_id
_entity_poly.type
_entity_poly.pdbx_seq_one_letter_code
_entity_poly.pdbx_strand_id
1 'polypeptide(L)'
;GYYGDGLNAIVVFAVCFMPESSQPNYRYLMDNLFKYVIGTLELLVAENYMIVYLNGATTRRKMPSLGWLRKCYQQIDRRLRKNLKSLIIVHPSWFIRTLLAITKPFISSKFSQKIRYVFTLAELAELIPMEYVGIPECIKQY
;
A
#
# COMPACT_ATOMS: atom_id res chain seq x y z
N GLY A 1 0.16 -2.76 -13.02
CA GLY A 1 0.31 -2.39 -14.45
C GLY A 1 1.36 -1.30 -14.60
N TYR A 2 1.74 -0.95 -15.82
CA TYR A 2 2.59 0.21 -16.11
C TYR A 2 1.74 1.34 -16.70
N TYR A 3 2.12 2.60 -16.50
CA TYR A 3 1.42 3.78 -17.04
C TYR A 3 2.38 4.85 -17.58
N GLY A 4 1.89 5.64 -18.54
CA GLY A 4 2.67 6.62 -19.29
C GLY A 4 3.52 5.92 -20.35
N ASP A 5 4.74 6.41 -20.59
CA ASP A 5 5.71 5.85 -21.55
C ASP A 5 6.25 4.44 -21.17
N GLY A 6 5.49 3.66 -20.41
CA GLY A 6 5.90 2.36 -19.85
C GLY A 6 6.78 2.47 -18.60
N LEU A 7 7.20 3.68 -18.21
CA LEU A 7 8.25 3.89 -17.19
C LEU A 7 7.75 4.02 -15.73
N ASN A 8 6.45 3.81 -15.47
CA ASN A 8 5.88 3.99 -14.12
C ASN A 8 4.97 2.84 -13.72
N ALA A 9 5.46 1.99 -12.82
CA ALA A 9 4.68 0.86 -12.31
C ALA A 9 3.65 1.31 -11.25
N ILE A 10 2.45 0.73 -11.31
CA ILE A 10 1.40 0.86 -10.29
C ILE A 10 1.24 -0.50 -9.61
N VAL A 11 1.49 -0.53 -8.30
CA VAL A 11 1.32 -1.70 -7.44
C VAL A 11 0.08 -1.50 -6.59
N VAL A 12 -0.86 -2.44 -6.68
CA VAL A 12 -2.15 -2.35 -5.99
C VAL A 12 -2.18 -3.35 -4.85
N PHE A 13 -2.46 -2.87 -3.63
CA PHE A 13 -2.74 -3.67 -2.45
C PHE A 13 -4.22 -3.60 -2.11
N ALA A 14 -4.94 -4.68 -2.38
CA ALA A 14 -6.32 -4.85 -1.94
C ALA A 14 -6.36 -5.50 -0.56
N VAL A 15 -6.71 -4.72 0.47
CA VAL A 15 -6.67 -5.21 1.86
C VAL A 15 -7.76 -6.23 2.16
N CYS A 16 -8.83 -6.26 1.35
CA CYS A 16 -9.84 -7.31 1.43
C CYS A 16 -9.27 -8.73 1.28
N PHE A 17 -8.12 -8.88 0.62
CA PHE A 17 -7.41 -10.16 0.46
C PHE A 17 -6.28 -10.38 1.47
N MET A 18 -6.05 -9.45 2.40
CA MET A 18 -5.04 -9.62 3.45
C MET A 18 -5.47 -10.70 4.45
N PRO A 19 -4.51 -11.46 5.00
CA PRO A 19 -4.79 -12.44 6.04
C PRO A 19 -5.41 -11.80 7.27
N GLU A 20 -6.27 -12.54 7.96
CA GLU A 20 -6.81 -12.11 9.25
C GLU A 20 -5.83 -12.43 10.39
N SER A 21 -5.75 -11.53 11.36
CA SER A 21 -4.88 -11.65 12.54
C SER A 21 -5.20 -12.85 13.44
N SER A 22 -6.38 -13.47 13.29
CA SER A 22 -6.79 -14.68 14.00
C SER A 22 -6.24 -15.97 13.37
N GLN A 23 -5.68 -15.91 12.17
CA GLN A 23 -5.14 -17.10 11.49
C GLN A 23 -3.94 -17.68 12.25
N PRO A 24 -3.83 -19.01 12.36
CA PRO A 24 -2.60 -19.64 12.83
C PRO A 24 -1.44 -19.18 11.93
N ASN A 25 -0.26 -18.96 12.52
CA ASN A 25 0.93 -18.52 11.80
C ASN A 25 0.79 -17.15 11.09
N TYR A 26 -0.14 -16.28 11.51
CA TYR A 26 -0.32 -14.93 10.92
C TYR A 26 0.99 -14.15 10.74
N ARG A 27 1.88 -14.19 11.73
CA ARG A 27 3.19 -13.53 11.67
C ARG A 27 4.05 -14.06 10.51
N TYR A 28 4.12 -15.38 10.36
CA TYR A 28 4.88 -16.01 9.29
C TYR A 28 4.29 -15.66 7.92
N LEU A 29 2.96 -15.69 7.79
CA LEU A 29 2.28 -15.34 6.54
C LEU A 29 2.53 -13.88 6.16
N MET A 30 2.41 -12.96 7.11
CA MET A 30 2.67 -11.54 6.89
C MET A 30 4.16 -11.26 6.59
N ASP A 31 5.10 -11.95 7.25
CA ASP A 31 6.53 -11.82 6.95
C ASP A 31 6.85 -12.32 5.53
N ASN A 32 6.23 -13.42 5.06
CA ASN A 32 6.41 -13.90 3.68
C ASN A 32 5.71 -13.02 2.65
N LEU A 33 4.52 -12.51 2.96
CA LEU A 33 3.85 -11.52 2.11
C LEU A 33 4.71 -10.27 1.95
N PHE A 34 5.31 -9.78 3.04
CA PHE A 34 6.24 -8.66 2.97
C PHE A 34 7.43 -8.98 2.05
N LYS A 35 8.07 -10.15 2.20
CA LYS A 35 9.19 -10.56 1.32
C LYS A 35 8.78 -10.65 -0.14
N TYR A 36 7.61 -11.21 -0.43
CA TYR A 36 7.08 -11.30 -1.79
C TYR A 36 6.88 -9.90 -2.39
N VAL A 37 6.32 -8.97 -1.61
CA VAL A 37 6.14 -7.58 -2.02
C VAL A 37 7.47 -6.91 -2.30
N ILE A 38 8.45 -7.06 -1.41
CA ILE A 38 9.79 -6.49 -1.61
C ILE A 38 10.45 -7.06 -2.85
N GLY A 39 10.44 -8.39 -3.02
CA GLY A 39 11.00 -9.03 -4.22
C GLY A 39 10.31 -8.56 -5.50
N THR A 40 8.98 -8.41 -5.48
CA THR A 40 8.22 -7.84 -6.62
C THR A 40 8.65 -6.39 -6.89
N LEU A 41 8.75 -5.56 -5.86
CA LEU A 41 9.20 -4.17 -6.00
C LEU A 41 10.65 -4.11 -6.50
N GLU A 42 11.54 -4.98 -6.05
CA GLU A 42 12.94 -5.01 -6.50
C GLU A 42 13.06 -5.28 -8.01
N LEU A 43 12.22 -6.17 -8.53
CA LEU A 43 12.10 -6.46 -9.97
C LEU A 43 11.52 -5.28 -10.76
N LEU A 44 10.57 -4.54 -10.17
CA LEU A 44 9.94 -3.38 -10.79
C LEU A 44 10.81 -2.10 -10.70
N VAL A 45 11.73 -2.01 -9.74
CA VAL A 45 12.46 -0.78 -9.37
C VAL A 45 13.67 -0.50 -10.27
N ALA A 46 13.65 -0.98 -11.51
CA ALA A 46 14.36 -0.26 -12.58
C ALA A 46 13.90 1.22 -12.63
N GLU A 47 12.67 1.51 -12.21
CA GLU A 47 11.99 2.79 -12.43
C GLU A 47 11.26 3.35 -11.20
N ASN A 48 10.54 4.46 -11.40
CA ASN A 48 9.65 5.07 -10.42
C ASN A 48 8.31 4.31 -10.36
N TYR A 49 7.71 4.22 -9.18
CA TYR A 49 6.44 3.48 -9.02
C TYR A 49 5.49 4.14 -8.03
N MET A 50 4.22 3.79 -8.11
CA MET A 50 3.17 4.20 -7.18
C MET A 50 2.57 2.98 -6.49
N ILE A 51 2.20 3.15 -5.23
CA ILE A 51 1.45 2.14 -4.48
C ILE A 51 0.03 2.66 -4.28
N VAL A 52 -0.96 1.84 -4.60
CA VAL A 52 -2.37 2.07 -4.32
C VAL A 52 -2.82 1.07 -3.26
N TYR A 53 -3.22 1.56 -2.10
CA TYR A 53 -3.70 0.77 -0.97
C TYR A 53 -5.22 0.91 -0.88
N LEU A 54 -5.95 -0.13 -1.31
CA LEU A 54 -7.41 -0.15 -1.35
C LEU A 54 -7.96 -0.68 -0.01
N ASN A 55 -8.47 0.22 0.82
CA ASN A 55 -8.93 -0.08 2.18
C ASN A 55 -10.44 -0.45 2.27
N GLY A 56 -11.18 -0.45 1.15
CA GLY A 56 -12.62 -0.74 1.13
C GLY A 56 -12.98 -2.10 1.74
N ALA A 57 -14.18 -2.20 2.33
CA ALA A 57 -14.74 -3.42 2.92
C ALA A 57 -13.83 -4.18 3.92
N THR A 58 -12.94 -3.47 4.63
CA THR A 58 -11.90 -4.13 5.43
C THR A 58 -12.13 -4.02 6.94
N THR A 59 -12.05 -5.17 7.63
CA THR A 59 -12.10 -5.23 9.09
C THR A 59 -10.73 -4.94 9.72
N ARG A 60 -10.72 -4.45 10.96
CA ARG A 60 -9.48 -4.22 11.73
C ARG A 60 -8.59 -5.47 11.83
N ARG A 61 -9.16 -6.67 11.73
CA ARG A 61 -8.43 -7.95 11.82
C ARG A 61 -7.49 -8.18 10.64
N LYS A 62 -7.72 -7.52 9.49
CA LYS A 62 -6.85 -7.61 8.31
C LYS A 62 -5.76 -6.55 8.27
N MET A 63 -5.71 -5.67 9.28
CA MET A 63 -4.75 -4.58 9.33
C MET A 63 -3.42 -5.03 9.98
N PRO A 64 -2.27 -4.66 9.39
CA PRO A 64 -0.98 -4.89 10.04
C PRO A 64 -0.86 -4.08 11.33
N SER A 65 -0.07 -4.58 12.28
CA SER A 65 0.24 -3.85 13.51
C SER A 65 1.23 -2.71 13.28
N LEU A 66 1.27 -1.74 14.20
CA LEU A 66 2.26 -0.66 14.21
C LEU A 66 3.71 -1.20 14.17
N GLY A 67 3.98 -2.23 14.97
CA GLY A 67 5.30 -2.87 15.00
C GLY A 67 5.68 -3.50 13.67
N TRP A 68 4.71 -4.13 12.99
CA TRP A 68 4.94 -4.68 11.65
C TRP A 68 5.21 -3.58 10.62
N LEU A 69 4.44 -2.49 10.61
CA LEU A 69 4.66 -1.35 9.69
C LEU A 69 6.04 -0.72 9.89
N ARG A 70 6.45 -0.53 11.14
CA ARG A 70 7.79 -0.01 11.47
C ARG A 70 8.88 -0.94 10.97
N LYS A 71 8.78 -2.24 11.25
CA LYS A 71 9.74 -3.26 10.82
C LYS A 71 9.79 -3.37 9.28
N CYS A 72 8.66 -3.22 8.61
CA CYS A 72 8.58 -3.17 7.15
C CYS A 72 9.36 -1.98 6.62
N TYR A 73 9.04 -0.76 7.08
CA TYR A 73 9.73 0.44 6.62
C TYR A 73 11.25 0.40 6.82
N GLN A 74 11.71 -0.21 7.93
CA GLN A 74 13.14 -0.39 8.22
C GLN A 74 13.83 -1.39 7.28
N GLN A 75 13.13 -2.45 6.88
CA GLN A 75 13.64 -3.47 5.95
C GLN A 75 13.53 -3.06 4.48
N ILE A 76 12.65 -2.11 4.13
CA ILE A 76 12.57 -1.61 2.76
C ILE A 76 13.89 -0.90 2.40
N ASP A 77 14.48 -1.37 1.31
CA ASP A 77 15.71 -0.82 0.79
C ASP A 77 15.60 0.69 0.49
N ARG A 78 16.71 1.42 0.68
CA ARG A 78 16.71 2.89 0.50
C ARG A 78 16.30 3.28 -0.92
N ARG A 79 16.70 2.49 -1.92
CA ARG A 79 16.36 2.67 -3.34
C ARG A 79 14.85 2.58 -3.56
N LEU A 80 14.21 1.51 -3.06
CA LEU A 80 12.76 1.31 -3.14
C LEU A 80 11.99 2.49 -2.52
N ARG A 81 12.43 2.98 -1.35
CA ARG A 81 11.82 4.15 -0.69
C ARG A 81 11.95 5.44 -1.50
N LYS A 82 13.07 5.63 -2.21
CA LYS A 82 13.30 6.81 -3.05
C LYS A 82 12.42 6.79 -4.30
N ASN A 83 12.35 5.65 -4.98
CA ASN A 83 11.65 5.50 -6.27
C ASN A 83 10.11 5.45 -6.14
N LEU A 84 9.58 5.26 -4.92
CA LEU A 84 8.16 5.44 -4.66
C LEU A 84 7.76 6.90 -4.95
N LYS A 85 6.89 7.15 -5.91
CA LYS A 85 6.34 8.49 -6.20
C LYS A 85 5.22 8.85 -5.23
N SER A 86 4.26 7.95 -5.04
CA SER A 86 3.14 8.16 -4.13
C SER A 86 2.66 6.84 -3.53
N LEU A 87 2.22 6.90 -2.27
CA LEU A 87 1.44 5.89 -1.58
C LEU A 87 0.01 6.44 -1.41
N ILE A 88 -0.91 6.00 -2.27
CA ILE A 88 -2.30 6.45 -2.28
C ILE A 88 -3.12 5.48 -1.43
N ILE A 89 -3.76 5.98 -0.37
CA ILE A 89 -4.65 5.24 0.50
C ILE A 89 -6.09 5.56 0.10
N VAL A 90 -6.79 4.58 -0.46
CA VAL A 90 -8.13 4.70 -1.01
C VAL A 90 -9.16 4.23 0.01
N HIS A 91 -10.23 5.01 0.21
CA HIS A 91 -11.24 4.82 1.26
C HIS A 91 -10.63 4.67 2.67
N PRO A 92 -9.80 5.63 3.12
CA PRO A 92 -9.10 5.52 4.39
C PRO A 92 -10.08 5.50 5.56
N SER A 93 -10.09 4.40 6.33
CA SER A 93 -10.77 4.35 7.61
C SER A 93 -10.11 5.27 8.66
N TRP A 94 -10.85 5.63 9.71
CA TRP A 94 -10.26 6.36 10.85
C TRP A 94 -9.07 5.59 11.46
N PHE A 95 -9.16 4.26 11.52
CA PHE A 95 -8.10 3.42 12.08
C PHE A 95 -6.78 3.52 11.29
N ILE A 96 -6.80 3.39 9.96
CA ILE A 96 -5.56 3.47 9.16
C ILE A 96 -4.97 4.88 9.19
N ARG A 97 -5.81 5.92 9.23
CA ARG A 97 -5.35 7.32 9.39
C ARG A 97 -4.61 7.51 10.71
N THR A 98 -5.18 7.02 11.81
CA THR A 98 -4.55 7.06 13.13
C THR A 98 -3.27 6.24 13.16
N LEU A 99 -3.29 5.02 12.60
CA LEU A 99 -2.11 4.17 12.52
C LEU A 99 -0.97 4.84 11.75
N LEU A 100 -1.26 5.42 10.59
CA LEU A 100 -0.28 6.15 9.80
C LEU A 100 0.23 7.41 10.51
N ALA A 101 -0.64 8.14 11.21
CA ALA A 101 -0.23 9.29 12.02
C ALA A 101 0.76 8.88 13.13
N ILE A 102 0.52 7.76 13.81
CA ILE A 102 1.42 7.23 14.85
C ILE A 102 2.70 6.64 14.25
N THR A 103 2.68 6.13 13.01
CA THR A 103 3.91 5.68 12.32
C THR A 103 4.80 6.83 11.87
N LYS A 104 4.24 8.04 11.70
CA LYS A 104 4.92 9.19 11.10
C LYS A 104 6.29 9.54 11.72
N PRO A 105 6.51 9.47 13.05
CA PRO A 105 7.81 9.72 13.66
C PRO A 105 8.91 8.72 13.25
N PHE A 106 8.54 7.54 12.77
CA PHE A 106 9.48 6.46 12.42
C PHE A 106 9.83 6.42 10.93
N ILE A 107 9.19 7.26 10.11
CA ILE A 107 9.42 7.34 8.67
C ILE A 107 9.97 8.73 8.32
N SER A 108 10.73 8.82 7.22
CA SER A 108 11.31 10.11 6.82
C SER A 108 10.23 11.12 6.44
N SER A 109 10.48 12.41 6.68
CA SER A 109 9.58 13.50 6.25
C SER A 109 9.28 13.42 4.73
N LYS A 110 10.32 13.16 3.92
CA LYS A 110 10.20 12.95 2.47
C LYS A 110 9.27 11.79 2.12
N PHE A 111 9.29 10.71 2.89
CA PHE A 111 8.38 9.57 2.66
C PHE A 111 6.95 9.91 3.11
N SER A 112 6.79 10.59 4.25
CA SER A 112 5.46 11.03 4.73
C SER A 112 4.73 11.89 3.70
N GLN A 113 5.46 12.74 2.96
CA GLN A 113 4.89 13.58 1.89
C GLN A 113 4.39 12.79 0.67
N LYS A 114 4.77 11.51 0.54
CA LYS A 114 4.31 10.62 -0.53
C LYS A 114 2.93 10.03 -0.24
N ILE A 115 2.48 10.07 1.03
CA ILE A 115 1.20 9.51 1.48
C ILE A 115 0.07 10.46 1.04
N ARG A 116 -0.86 9.95 0.24
CA ARG A 116 -2.07 10.66 -0.19
C ARG A 116 -3.31 9.88 0.22
N TYR A 117 -4.34 10.59 0.65
CA TYR A 117 -5.64 10.01 0.99
C TYR A 117 -6.62 10.37 -0.12
N VAL A 118 -7.34 9.37 -0.63
CA VAL A 118 -8.46 9.58 -1.55
C VAL A 118 -9.68 8.84 -1.01
N PHE A 119 -10.83 9.48 -1.04
CA PHE A 119 -12.05 9.01 -0.39
C PHE A 119 -12.98 8.29 -1.35
N THR A 120 -12.79 8.45 -2.65
CA THR A 120 -13.61 7.83 -3.71
C THR A 120 -12.75 7.23 -4.81
N LEU A 121 -13.31 6.28 -5.57
CA LEU A 121 -12.66 5.76 -6.79
C LEU A 121 -12.59 6.82 -7.90
N ALA A 122 -13.48 7.82 -7.89
CA ALA A 122 -13.44 8.94 -8.82
C ALA A 122 -12.18 9.79 -8.58
N GLU A 123 -11.88 10.15 -7.33
CA GLU A 123 -10.63 10.83 -6.97
C GLU A 123 -9.39 10.01 -7.34
N LEU A 124 -9.45 8.69 -7.22
CA LEU A 124 -8.35 7.81 -7.66
C LEU A 124 -8.16 7.88 -9.18
N ALA A 125 -9.26 7.90 -9.95
CA ALA A 125 -9.23 7.95 -11.41
C ALA A 125 -8.62 9.25 -11.97
N GLU A 126 -8.66 10.34 -11.20
CA GLU A 126 -7.97 11.59 -11.54
C GLU A 126 -6.44 11.50 -11.36
N LEU A 127 -5.95 10.53 -10.57
CA LEU A 127 -4.54 10.40 -10.23
C LEU A 127 -3.80 9.33 -11.03
N ILE A 128 -4.50 8.28 -11.47
CA ILE A 128 -3.92 7.13 -12.18
C ILE A 128 -4.88 6.58 -13.23
N PRO A 129 -4.38 5.92 -14.29
CA PRO A 129 -5.24 5.20 -15.24
C PRO A 129 -5.96 4.05 -14.53
N MET A 130 -7.28 4.01 -14.64
CA MET A 130 -8.05 2.92 -14.02
C MET A 130 -8.05 1.63 -14.85
N GLU A 131 -7.68 1.71 -16.13
CA GLU A 131 -7.68 0.58 -17.09
C GLU A 131 -6.84 -0.62 -16.61
N TYR A 132 -5.77 -0.36 -15.86
CA TYR A 132 -4.84 -1.38 -15.38
C TYR A 132 -4.98 -1.68 -13.87
N VAL A 133 -6.00 -1.12 -13.23
CA VAL A 133 -6.24 -1.25 -11.78
C VAL A 133 -7.37 -2.23 -11.54
N GLY A 134 -7.03 -3.46 -11.16
CA GLY A 134 -8.03 -4.46 -10.75
C GLY A 134 -8.66 -4.10 -9.41
N ILE A 135 -9.76 -3.35 -9.43
CA ILE A 135 -10.54 -3.03 -8.22
C ILE A 135 -11.43 -4.23 -7.85
N PRO A 136 -11.28 -4.82 -6.65
CA PRO A 136 -12.17 -5.88 -6.18
C PRO A 136 -13.63 -5.40 -6.07
N GLU A 137 -14.59 -6.27 -6.39
CA GLU A 137 -16.03 -5.94 -6.35
C GLU A 137 -16.49 -5.40 -4.98
N CYS A 138 -15.97 -5.96 -3.89
CA CYS A 138 -16.30 -5.50 -2.53
C CYS A 138 -15.86 -4.06 -2.25
N ILE A 139 -14.95 -3.50 -3.04
CA ILE A 139 -14.46 -2.12 -2.90
C ILE A 139 -15.24 -1.17 -3.82
N LYS A 140 -15.77 -1.66 -4.96
CA LYS A 140 -16.58 -0.83 -5.87
C LYS A 140 -17.89 -0.32 -5.25
N GLN A 141 -18.33 -0.96 -4.17
CA GLN A 141 -19.58 -0.65 -3.45
C GLN A 141 -19.41 0.42 -2.36
N TYR A 142 -18.18 0.89 -2.12
CA TYR A 142 -17.83 1.91 -1.12
C TYR A 142 -17.49 3.25 -1.76
#